data_AF-A0A7X8HUQ5-F1
#
_entry.id   AF-A0A7X8HUQ5-F1
#
_cell.length_a   1.000
_cell.length_b   1.000
_cell.length_c   1.000
_cell.angle_alpha   90.00
_cell.angle_beta   90.00
_cell.angle_gamma   90.00
#
_symmetry.space_group_name_H-M   'P 1'
#
loop_
_entity.id
_entity.type
_entity.pdbx_description
1 polymer ?
#
loop_
_entity_poly.entity_id
_entity_poly.type
_entity_poly.pdbx_seq_one_letter_code
_entity_poly.pdbx_strand_id
1 'polypeptide(L)'
;MPFGYSRKIFKYPAVQYIPLERYDEIHGNLDRSSDLARIYIYNYQEEEELKRRLGHLGYNENYTINRGQLGVLVRNARVDLVQYRGFEVIMVGQQNPGTYQLFKVTTAYFYKDKIIFTLYDGDSSRRLDLYPLQERIRDL
;
A
#
# COMPACT_ATOMS: atom_id res chain seq x y z
N MET A 1 -13.67 -6.57 17.66
CA MET A 1 -12.93 -6.61 16.39
C MET A 1 -12.03 -5.39 16.34
N PRO A 2 -10.69 -5.52 16.19
CA PRO A 2 -9.82 -4.34 16.07
C PRO A 2 -10.22 -3.53 14.84
N PHE A 3 -10.38 -2.21 14.98
CA PHE A 3 -10.74 -1.31 13.88
C PHE A 3 -12.03 -1.66 13.13
N GLY A 4 -12.94 -2.42 13.74
CA GLY A 4 -14.16 -2.91 13.07
C GLY A 4 -13.94 -4.13 12.16
N TYR A 5 -12.71 -4.64 12.04
CA TYR A 5 -12.37 -5.75 11.14
C TYR A 5 -12.05 -7.06 11.86
N SER A 6 -12.09 -8.15 11.09
CA SER A 6 -11.83 -9.51 11.56
C SER A 6 -10.48 -9.68 12.25
N ARG A 7 -10.44 -10.53 13.28
CA ARG A 7 -9.17 -10.95 13.92
C ARG A 7 -8.28 -11.79 13.00
N LYS A 8 -8.80 -12.26 11.86
CA LYS A 8 -8.00 -12.89 10.80
C LYS A 8 -7.04 -11.90 10.13
N ILE A 9 -7.44 -10.63 10.03
CA ILE A 9 -6.62 -9.52 9.54
C ILE A 9 -5.76 -8.99 10.70
N PHE A 10 -6.41 -8.58 11.80
CA PHE A 10 -5.75 -7.98 12.96
C PHE A 10 -5.65 -8.97 14.12
N LYS A 11 -4.53 -9.68 14.19
CA LYS A 11 -4.25 -10.73 15.20
C LYS A 11 -4.11 -10.17 16.63
N TYR A 12 -3.79 -8.89 16.78
CA TYR A 12 -3.50 -8.26 18.06
C TYR A 12 -4.54 -7.18 18.42
N PRO A 13 -4.57 -6.68 19.67
CA PRO A 13 -5.40 -5.53 20.05
C PRO A 13 -5.04 -4.25 19.28
N ALA A 14 -6.04 -3.41 18.98
CA ALA A 14 -5.89 -2.19 18.18
C ALA A 14 -4.80 -1.22 18.71
N VAL A 15 -4.70 -1.05 20.03
CA VAL A 15 -3.70 -0.17 20.69
C VAL A 15 -2.25 -0.53 20.37
N GLN A 16 -2.00 -1.75 19.91
CA GLN A 16 -0.66 -2.22 19.60
C GLN A 16 -0.32 -2.13 18.10
N TYR A 17 -1.12 -1.42 17.32
CA TYR A 17 -0.83 -1.08 15.93
C TYR A 17 -0.59 0.43 15.85
N ILE A 18 0.33 0.81 14.96
CA ILE A 18 0.61 2.21 14.67
C ILE A 18 -0.18 2.57 13.40
N PRO A 19 -1.14 3.50 13.46
CA PRO A 19 -1.83 3.97 12.26
C PRO A 19 -0.84 4.69 11.35
N LEU A 20 -0.84 4.36 10.07
CA LEU A 20 -0.07 5.10 9.08
C LEU A 20 -0.98 6.05 8.33
N GLU A 21 -0.69 7.34 8.45
CA GLU A 21 -1.36 8.36 7.65
C GLU A 21 -0.96 8.23 6.17
N ARG A 22 -1.93 8.52 5.31
CA ARG A 22 -1.79 8.54 3.85
C ARG A 22 -1.76 9.97 3.38
N TYR A 23 -0.69 10.35 2.68
CA TYR A 23 -0.48 11.70 2.18
C TYR A 23 -0.54 11.74 0.66
N ASP A 24 -0.90 12.91 0.13
CA ASP A 24 -0.94 13.21 -1.31
C ASP A 24 -1.63 12.11 -2.12
N GLU A 25 -2.81 11.71 -1.65
CA GLU A 25 -3.57 10.59 -2.18
C GLU A 25 -4.17 10.95 -3.54
N ILE A 26 -3.91 10.10 -4.53
CA ILE A 26 -4.36 10.25 -5.92
C ILE A 26 -5.10 8.99 -6.33
N HIS A 27 -6.18 9.17 -7.07
CA HIS A 27 -6.94 8.08 -7.67
C HIS A 27 -7.04 8.29 -9.19
N GLY A 28 -7.14 7.19 -9.91
CA GLY A 28 -7.41 7.24 -11.34
C GLY A 28 -7.91 5.92 -11.89
N ASN A 29 -8.26 5.93 -13.17
CA ASN A 29 -8.74 4.77 -13.89
C ASN A 29 -7.61 4.11 -14.68
N LEU A 30 -7.75 2.82 -14.96
CA LEU A 30 -6.84 2.02 -15.77
C LEU A 30 -7.54 1.63 -17.07
N ASP A 31 -6.97 2.00 -18.21
CA ASP A 31 -7.52 1.63 -19.54
C ASP A 31 -7.58 0.11 -19.76
N ARG A 32 -6.65 -0.62 -19.14
CA ARG A 32 -6.62 -2.09 -19.13
C ARG A 32 -6.42 -2.60 -17.71
N SER A 33 -7.39 -3.36 -17.23
CA SER A 33 -7.39 -3.89 -15.87
C SER A 33 -7.44 -5.41 -15.88
N SER A 34 -6.70 -5.99 -14.94
CA SER A 34 -6.88 -7.36 -14.48
C SER A 34 -7.74 -7.28 -13.23
N ASP A 35 -8.55 -8.31 -12.94
CA ASP A 35 -9.28 -8.34 -11.67
C ASP A 35 -8.34 -8.37 -10.45
N LEU A 36 -7.10 -8.84 -10.61
CA LEU A 36 -6.20 -9.03 -9.48
C LEU A 36 -5.63 -7.71 -8.94
N ALA A 37 -5.78 -7.52 -7.63
CA ALA A 37 -5.17 -6.40 -6.91
C ALA A 37 -3.63 -6.52 -6.91
N ARG A 38 -2.94 -5.39 -7.05
CA ARG A 38 -1.47 -5.34 -7.02
C ARG A 38 -0.97 -4.16 -6.22
N ILE A 39 0.11 -4.39 -5.47
CA ILE A 39 0.79 -3.37 -4.68
C ILE A 39 2.21 -3.19 -5.24
N TYR A 40 2.64 -1.95 -5.37
CA TYR A 40 4.00 -1.57 -5.69
C TYR A 40 4.47 -0.52 -4.68
N ILE A 41 5.68 -0.71 -4.13
CA ILE A 41 6.24 0.14 -3.08
C ILE A 41 7.51 0.79 -3.59
N TYR A 42 7.61 2.12 -3.50
CA TYR A 42 8.73 2.93 -4.00
C TYR A 42 9.36 3.72 -2.86
N ASN A 43 10.70 3.85 -2.83
CA ASN A 43 11.38 4.84 -1.99
C ASN A 43 11.82 6.04 -2.83
N TYR A 44 12.43 7.02 -2.17
CA TYR A 44 13.00 8.20 -2.81
C TYR A 44 14.03 7.90 -3.91
N GLN A 45 14.75 6.77 -3.85
CA GLN A 45 15.75 6.39 -4.87
C GLN A 45 15.10 5.84 -6.15
N GLU A 46 13.87 5.36 -6.05
CA GLU A 46 13.12 4.77 -7.18
C GLU A 46 12.04 5.70 -7.73
N GLU A 47 12.09 6.98 -7.39
CA GLU A 47 11.14 7.98 -7.88
C GLU A 47 11.02 7.97 -9.41
N GLU A 48 12.14 7.78 -10.12
CA GLU A 48 12.16 7.68 -11.58
C GLU A 48 11.50 6.40 -12.12
N GLU A 49 11.48 5.30 -11.37
CA GLU A 49 10.68 4.12 -11.74
C GLU A 49 9.18 4.41 -11.55
N LEU A 50 8.83 5.04 -10.44
CA LEU A 50 7.44 5.44 -10.17
C LEU A 50 6.92 6.39 -11.25
N LYS A 51 7.66 7.45 -11.59
CA LYS A 51 7.29 8.41 -12.64
C LYS A 51 7.04 7.72 -13.98
N ARG A 52 7.95 6.82 -14.39
CA ARG A 52 7.75 6.02 -15.62
C ARG A 52 6.47 5.20 -15.55
N ARG A 53 6.19 4.56 -14.42
CA ARG A 53 4.96 3.77 -14.24
C ARG A 53 3.71 4.66 -14.27
N LEU A 54 3.74 5.83 -13.65
CA LEU A 54 2.64 6.80 -13.67
C LEU A 54 2.38 7.37 -15.07
N GLY A 55 3.43 7.66 -15.84
CA GLY A 55 3.30 8.08 -17.24
C GLY A 55 2.59 7.03 -18.11
N HIS A 56 2.84 5.73 -17.88
CA HIS A 56 2.09 4.66 -18.55
C HIS A 56 0.62 4.57 -18.12
N LEU A 57 0.26 5.17 -16.99
CA LEU A 57 -1.11 5.29 -16.50
C LEU A 57 -1.76 6.62 -16.94
N GLY A 58 -1.08 7.44 -17.74
CA GLY A 58 -1.56 8.75 -18.17
C GLY A 58 -1.50 9.84 -17.10
N TYR A 59 -0.86 9.57 -15.96
CA TYR A 59 -0.64 10.56 -14.91
C TYR A 59 0.67 11.30 -15.19
N ASN A 60 0.55 12.59 -15.52
CA ASN A 60 1.66 13.43 -16.00
C ASN A 60 2.12 14.49 -14.99
N GLU A 61 1.58 14.49 -13.77
CA GLU A 61 2.02 15.43 -12.74
C GLU A 61 3.28 14.92 -12.04
N ASN A 62 4.05 15.86 -11.48
CA ASN A 62 5.27 15.53 -10.73
C ASN A 62 4.91 14.96 -9.35
N TYR A 63 4.94 13.64 -9.24
CA TYR A 63 4.87 12.96 -7.95
C TYR A 63 6.27 12.75 -7.37
N THR A 64 6.52 13.31 -6.19
CA THR A 64 7.82 13.26 -5.50
C THR A 64 7.73 12.48 -4.20
N ILE A 65 8.76 11.67 -3.93
CA ILE A 65 8.92 10.90 -2.69
C ILE A 65 10.14 11.45 -1.94
N ASN A 66 9.92 12.04 -0.76
CA ASN A 66 11.02 12.54 0.05
C ASN A 66 11.72 11.40 0.81
N ARG A 67 12.95 11.67 1.30
CA ARG A 67 13.60 10.77 2.26
C ARG A 67 12.71 10.56 3.48
N GLY A 68 12.62 9.33 3.97
CA GLY A 68 11.71 8.96 5.06
C GLY A 68 10.26 8.72 4.63
N GLN A 69 9.97 8.70 3.33
CA GLN A 69 8.66 8.37 2.78
C GLN A 69 8.74 7.16 1.85
N LEU A 70 7.62 6.45 1.74
CA LEU A 70 7.38 5.46 0.70
C LEU A 70 6.17 5.86 -0.13
N GLY A 71 6.28 5.73 -1.45
CA GLY A 71 5.14 5.75 -2.35
C GLY A 71 4.52 4.37 -2.45
N VAL A 72 3.21 4.27 -2.25
CA VAL A 72 2.45 3.02 -2.33
C VAL A 72 1.46 3.15 -3.49
N LEU A 73 1.71 2.42 -4.58
CA LEU A 73 0.81 2.34 -5.72
C LEU A 73 0.02 1.04 -5.64
N VAL A 74 -1.29 1.16 -5.50
CA VAL A 74 -2.25 0.06 -5.48
C VAL A 74 -3.05 0.09 -6.79
N ARG A 75 -3.19 -1.07 -7.43
CA ARG A 75 -4.00 -1.25 -8.64
C ARG A 75 -5.11 -2.26 -8.38
N ASN A 76 -6.26 -2.05 -9.02
CA ASN A 76 -7.46 -2.89 -8.97
C ASN A 76 -8.01 -3.10 -7.55
N ALA A 77 -7.66 -2.23 -6.62
CA ALA A 77 -8.17 -2.19 -5.26
C ALA A 77 -8.07 -0.77 -4.72
N ARG A 78 -8.94 -0.48 -3.77
CA ARG A 78 -8.94 0.73 -2.96
C ARG A 78 -8.56 0.34 -1.54
N VAL A 79 -7.65 1.09 -0.94
CA VAL A 79 -7.23 1.00 0.46
C VAL A 79 -7.94 2.09 1.25
N ASP A 80 -8.50 1.72 2.39
CA ASP A 80 -9.20 2.63 3.29
C ASP A 80 -8.50 2.77 4.66
N LEU A 81 -7.74 1.74 5.05
CA LEU A 81 -7.02 1.70 6.32
C LEU A 81 -5.60 1.16 6.12
N VAL A 82 -4.63 1.78 6.80
CA VAL A 82 -3.24 1.31 6.83
C VAL A 82 -2.75 1.27 8.27
N GLN A 83 -2.25 0.12 8.71
CA GLN A 83 -1.78 -0.12 10.07
C GLN A 83 -0.43 -0.81 10.04
N TYR A 84 0.49 -0.40 10.90
CA TYR A 84 1.82 -0.98 11.01
C TYR A 84 1.99 -1.74 12.33
N ARG A 85 2.62 -2.91 12.25
CA ARG A 85 3.10 -3.65 13.42
C ARG A 85 4.22 -4.61 13.04
N GLY A 86 5.34 -4.53 13.76
CA GLY A 86 6.43 -5.51 13.63
C GLY A 86 7.06 -5.47 12.24
N PHE A 87 6.89 -6.54 11.48
CA PHE A 87 7.41 -6.67 10.12
C PHE A 87 6.34 -6.41 9.06
N GLU A 88 5.13 -5.99 9.44
CA GLU A 88 3.99 -5.94 8.52
C GLU A 88 3.30 -4.57 8.53
N VAL A 89 3.04 -4.05 7.33
CA VAL A 89 2.05 -3.02 7.05
C VAL A 89 0.81 -3.72 6.51
N ILE A 90 -0.24 -3.70 7.32
CA ILE A 90 -1.55 -4.27 7.01
C ILE A 90 -2.41 -3.16 6.42
N MET A 91 -2.77 -3.34 5.16
CA MET A 91 -3.74 -2.51 4.46
C MET A 91 -5.09 -3.22 4.41
N VAL A 92 -6.17 -2.47 4.64
CA VAL A 92 -7.54 -2.97 4.50
C VAL A 92 -8.29 -2.08 3.54
N GLY A 93 -9.06 -2.71 2.67
CA GLY A 93 -9.89 -2.02 1.71
C GLY A 93 -10.74 -3.01 0.93
N GLN A 94 -11.00 -2.70 -0.33
CA GLN A 94 -11.87 -3.51 -1.19
C GLN A 94 -11.31 -3.62 -2.59
N GLN A 95 -11.62 -4.74 -3.26
CA GLN A 95 -11.33 -4.90 -4.67
C GLN A 95 -12.08 -3.84 -5.48
N ASN A 96 -11.38 -3.16 -6.37
CA ASN A 96 -11.93 -2.09 -7.21
C ASN A 96 -11.28 -2.15 -8.59
N PRO A 97 -11.66 -3.14 -9.42
CA PRO A 97 -11.08 -3.33 -10.75
C PRO A 97 -11.20 -2.08 -11.61
N GLY A 98 -10.25 -1.87 -12.52
CA GLY A 98 -10.24 -0.70 -13.38
C GLY A 98 -9.68 0.57 -12.74
N THR A 99 -9.22 0.53 -11.49
CA THR A 99 -8.72 1.72 -10.79
C THR A 99 -7.30 1.57 -10.28
N TYR A 100 -6.65 2.69 -10.01
CA TYR A 100 -5.46 2.75 -9.18
C TYR A 100 -5.59 3.81 -8.10
N GLN A 101 -4.80 3.63 -7.06
CA GLN A 101 -4.66 4.53 -5.94
C GLN A 101 -3.18 4.67 -5.63
N LEU A 102 -2.70 5.89 -5.49
CA LEU A 102 -1.33 6.21 -5.10
C LEU A 102 -1.37 7.07 -3.85
N PHE A 103 -0.54 6.76 -2.88
CA PHE A 103 -0.37 7.60 -1.69
C PHE A 103 1.03 7.46 -1.12
N LYS A 104 1.39 8.38 -0.24
CA LYS A 104 2.64 8.35 0.55
C LYS A 104 2.36 7.87 1.98
N VAL A 105 3.30 7.13 2.55
CA VAL A 105 3.36 6.83 3.99
C VAL A 105 4.74 7.19 4.54
N THR A 106 4.80 7.57 5.82
CA THR A 106 6.07 7.84 6.51
C THR A 106 6.73 6.54 6.96
N THR A 107 8.06 6.47 6.89
CA THR A 107 8.84 5.36 7.43
C THR A 107 9.30 5.60 8.87
N ALA A 108 9.02 6.78 9.45
CA ALA A 108 9.52 7.17 10.77
C ALA A 108 9.12 6.21 11.90
N TYR A 109 8.02 5.48 11.73
CA TYR A 109 7.52 4.51 12.71
C TYR A 109 8.11 3.11 12.55
N PHE A 110 8.79 2.83 11.43
CA PHE A 110 9.31 1.50 11.15
C PHE A 110 10.57 1.24 11.95
N TYR A 111 10.46 0.34 12.93
CA TYR A 111 11.58 -0.08 13.78
C TYR A 111 12.19 -1.40 13.31
N LYS A 112 11.78 -1.89 12.14
CA LYS A 112 12.30 -3.10 11.48
C LYS A 112 12.79 -2.73 10.10
N ASP A 113 13.91 -3.30 9.69
CA ASP A 113 14.54 -3.03 8.40
C ASP A 113 13.74 -3.64 7.24
N LYS A 114 13.06 -4.76 7.50
CA LYS A 114 12.25 -5.48 6.50
C LYS A 114 10.78 -5.33 6.80
N ILE A 115 10.06 -4.65 5.91
CA ILE A 115 8.63 -4.41 6.02
C ILE A 115 7.89 -5.09 4.87
N ILE A 116 6.89 -5.89 5.22
CA ILE A 116 6.01 -6.59 4.31
C ILE A 116 4.70 -5.81 4.21
N PHE A 117 4.26 -5.49 2.99
CA PHE A 117 2.97 -4.88 2.75
C PHE A 117 1.97 -5.98 2.36
N THR A 118 0.84 -6.02 3.04
CA THR A 118 -0.25 -6.98 2.77
C THR A 118 -1.57 -6.23 2.63
N LEU A 119 -2.40 -6.61 1.66
CA LEU A 119 -3.73 -6.01 1.46
C LEU A 119 -4.81 -7.05 1.69
N TYR A 120 -5.74 -6.73 2.58
CA TYR A 120 -6.91 -7.54 2.88
C TYR A 120 -8.20 -6.87 2.41
N ASP A 121 -9.13 -7.69 1.94
CA ASP A 121 -10.52 -7.33 1.77
C ASP A 121 -11.19 -7.19 3.15
N GLY A 122 -11.77 -6.03 3.43
CA GLY A 122 -12.35 -5.71 4.74
C GLY A 122 -13.52 -6.61 5.14
N ASP A 123 -14.32 -7.03 4.17
CA ASP A 123 -15.54 -7.80 4.40
C ASP A 123 -15.25 -9.30 4.53
N SER A 124 -14.55 -9.87 3.56
CA SER A 124 -14.27 -11.31 3.50
C SER A 124 -13.03 -11.74 4.29
N SER A 125 -12.19 -10.78 4.72
CA SER A 125 -10.87 -11.03 5.32
C SER A 125 -9.90 -11.80 4.43
N ARG A 126 -10.18 -11.90 3.12
CA ARG A 126 -9.30 -12.56 2.16
C ARG A 126 -8.15 -11.63 1.80
N ARG A 127 -6.97 -12.20 1.59
CA ARG A 127 -5.82 -11.47 1.07
C ARG A 127 -6.05 -11.18 -0.42
N LEU A 128 -5.89 -9.92 -0.83
CA LEU A 128 -6.13 -9.46 -2.21
C LEU A 128 -4.85 -9.42 -3.05
N ASP A 129 -3.68 -9.21 -2.44
CA ASP A 129 -2.39 -9.04 -3.11
C ASP A 129 -1.71 -10.37 -3.47
N LEU A 130 -2.38 -11.20 -4.26
CA LEU A 130 -2.04 -12.61 -4.52
C LEU A 130 -0.80 -12.88 -5.41
N TYR A 131 0.07 -11.89 -5.68
CA TYR A 131 1.37 -12.11 -6.35
C TYR A 131 2.48 -12.21 -5.29
N PRO A 132 3.59 -12.95 -5.54
CA PRO A 132 4.55 -13.28 -4.50
C PRO A 132 5.03 -11.99 -3.85
N LEU A 133 4.95 -12.00 -2.51
CA LEU A 133 5.51 -11.03 -1.59
C LEU A 133 6.71 -10.36 -2.27
N GLN A 134 6.59 -9.07 -2.59
CA GLN A 134 7.78 -8.29 -2.87
C GLN A 134 8.54 -8.22 -1.55
N GLU A 135 9.32 -9.27 -1.26
CA GLU A 135 10.44 -9.22 -0.33
C GLU A 135 11.46 -8.25 -0.93
N ARG A 136 11.14 -6.96 -0.87
CA ARG A 136 12.11 -5.91 -1.12
C ARG A 136 12.99 -5.88 0.11
N ILE A 137 14.04 -6.69 0.06
CA ILE A 137 15.23 -6.55 0.90
C ILE A 137 15.68 -5.11 0.70
N ARG A 138 15.50 -4.26 1.70
CA ARG A 138 16.00 -2.89 1.70
C ARG A 138 16.82 -2.65 2.94
N ASP A 139 18.04 -2.19 2.71
CA ASP A 139 18.70 -1.24 3.58
C ASP A 139 17.93 0.08 3.43
N LEU A 140 17.21 0.48 4.49
CA LEU A 140 16.49 1.75 4.58
C LEU A 140 17.46 2.94 4.73
#